data_AF-A0A0S4J0Z6-F1
#
_entry.id   AF-A0A0S4J0Z6-F1
#
_cell.length_a   1.000
_cell.length_b   1.000
_cell.length_c   1.000
_cell.angle_alpha   90.00
_cell.angle_beta   90.00
_cell.angle_gamma   90.00
#
_symmetry.space_group_name_H-M   'P 1'
#
loop_
_entity.id
_entity.type
_entity.pdbx_description
1 polymer ?
#
loop_
_entity_poly.entity_id
_entity_poly.type
_entity_poly.pdbx_seq_one_letter_code
_entity_poly.pdbx_strand_id
1 'polypeptide(L)'
;MTERCVVSREIDNGSSSSSSSSSSSGGDDELESSLDSQYTLSTSGLAETWVYSLANKDFCGDLMHWAQDVFDLEPSGVFPHVISMSYGVQKAPNFCLGPDVQRLAQDVQKMGTMGISVIISSGDDGSGEFFSDGNYYNYGLLAPSFPASIPYCTAVGATTFVAGNSGEQMAARQFGSGGGFSYDYAIPSSPTTLTYCLFNKVLWRASLR
;
A
#
# COMPACT_ATOMS: atom_id res chain seq x y z
N MET A 1 12.03 20.65 13.22
CA MET A 1 10.87 19.76 13.05
C MET A 1 11.42 18.37 12.84
N THR A 2 11.06 17.42 13.69
CA THR A 2 11.46 16.02 13.52
C THR A 2 10.48 15.41 12.52
N GLU A 3 10.97 15.01 11.34
CA GLU A 3 10.16 14.25 10.39
C GLU A 3 9.93 12.86 10.97
N ARG A 4 8.67 12.42 10.97
CA ARG A 4 8.23 11.12 11.51
C ARG A 4 7.52 10.37 10.39
N CYS A 5 8.06 9.22 10.03
CA CYS A 5 7.52 8.34 9.00
C CYS A 5 6.87 7.13 9.67
N VAL A 6 5.87 6.54 9.02
CA VAL A 6 5.29 5.26 9.44
C VAL A 6 5.29 4.32 8.26
N VAL A 7 5.73 3.09 8.55
CA VAL A 7 5.57 1.93 7.68
C VAL A 7 4.37 1.15 8.19
N SER A 8 3.39 0.88 7.33
CA SER A 8 2.27 0.01 7.67
C SER A 8 2.30 -1.25 6.81
N ARG A 9 2.88 -2.33 7.35
CA ARG A 9 2.52 -3.73 7.05
C ARG A 9 2.99 -4.66 8.18
N GLU A 10 2.17 -5.67 8.51
CA GLU A 10 2.47 -7.11 8.41
C GLU A 10 1.43 -8.00 9.13
N ILE A 11 0.98 -9.09 8.49
CA ILE A 11 0.22 -10.18 9.10
C ILE A 11 1.21 -11.15 9.74
N ASP A 12 1.49 -10.99 11.05
CA ASP A 12 2.29 -11.94 11.82
C ASP A 12 1.42 -13.04 12.42
N ASN A 13 1.67 -14.29 12.04
CA ASN A 13 1.13 -15.47 12.71
C ASN A 13 2.19 -16.09 13.62
N GLY A 14 2.51 -15.45 14.76
CA GLY A 14 3.24 -16.14 15.83
C GLY A 14 4.10 -15.28 16.77
N SER A 15 3.55 -15.01 17.96
CA SER A 15 4.22 -15.03 19.27
C SER A 15 5.70 -14.61 19.39
N SER A 16 5.91 -13.46 20.04
CA SER A 16 6.98 -13.12 20.98
C SER A 16 8.18 -14.07 21.10
N SER A 17 9.36 -13.56 20.70
CA SER A 17 10.71 -13.85 21.21
C SER A 17 11.29 -15.27 21.10
N SER A 18 12.59 -15.27 20.80
CA SER A 18 13.60 -16.33 20.93
C SER A 18 13.89 -17.21 19.70
N SER A 19 15.14 -17.10 19.27
CA SER A 19 15.93 -18.01 18.44
C SER A 19 15.38 -19.43 18.30
N SER A 20 15.10 -19.86 17.06
CA SER A 20 15.58 -21.15 16.53
C SER A 20 15.11 -21.36 15.08
N SER A 21 16.02 -21.91 14.30
CA SER A 21 15.87 -22.34 12.92
C SER A 21 14.79 -23.41 12.72
N SER A 22 13.77 -23.12 11.90
CA SER A 22 13.01 -24.14 11.17
C SER A 22 12.20 -23.51 10.04
N SER A 23 12.49 -23.93 8.82
CA SER A 23 11.82 -23.57 7.57
C SER A 23 10.39 -24.11 7.49
N SER A 24 9.39 -23.24 7.42
CA SER A 24 8.06 -23.55 6.89
C SER A 24 7.24 -22.27 6.64
N SER A 25 7.01 -21.93 5.36
CA SER A 25 5.84 -21.19 4.84
C SER A 25 5.34 -19.97 5.64
N GLY A 26 6.25 -19.14 6.15
CA GLY A 26 5.98 -17.83 6.76
C GLY A 26 6.99 -16.77 6.31
N GLY A 27 7.76 -17.04 5.24
CA GLY A 27 8.89 -16.19 4.84
C GLY A 27 8.50 -15.00 3.98
N ASP A 28 7.39 -15.05 3.25
CA ASP A 28 7.08 -14.02 2.24
C ASP A 28 6.56 -12.72 2.89
N ASP A 29 5.83 -12.85 4.00
CA ASP A 29 5.36 -11.71 4.78
C ASP A 29 6.54 -11.01 5.48
N GLU A 30 7.41 -11.78 6.17
CA GLU A 30 8.56 -11.25 6.91
C GLU A 30 9.54 -10.54 5.95
N LEU A 31 9.64 -11.06 4.72
CA LEU A 31 10.44 -10.46 3.67
C LEU A 31 9.88 -9.11 3.22
N GLU A 32 8.57 -8.96 3.04
CA GLU A 32 7.96 -7.68 2.64
C GLU A 32 8.07 -6.63 3.75
N SER A 33 7.86 -7.01 5.00
CA SER A 33 7.97 -6.10 6.14
C SER A 33 9.40 -5.64 6.42
N SER A 34 10.35 -6.58 6.30
CA SER A 34 11.77 -6.24 6.37
C SER A 34 12.21 -5.37 5.18
N LEU A 35 11.62 -5.59 3.99
CA LEU A 35 11.82 -4.74 2.82
C LEU A 35 11.34 -3.33 3.09
N ASP A 36 10.07 -3.16 3.49
CA ASP A 36 9.46 -1.84 3.74
C ASP A 36 10.23 -1.04 4.79
N SER A 37 10.64 -1.70 5.87
CA SER A 37 11.40 -1.07 6.96
C SER A 37 12.78 -0.62 6.49
N GLN A 38 13.57 -1.50 5.85
CA GLN A 38 14.93 -1.19 5.41
C GLN A 38 14.95 -0.04 4.42
N TYR A 39 14.01 -0.06 3.48
CA TYR A 39 13.96 0.90 2.40
C TYR A 39 13.38 2.23 2.86
N THR A 40 12.33 2.23 3.69
CA THR A 40 11.83 3.47 4.29
C THR A 40 12.90 4.15 5.14
N LEU A 41 13.60 3.40 6.00
CA LEU A 41 14.70 3.95 6.81
C LEU A 41 15.84 4.49 5.94
N SER A 42 16.16 3.79 4.85
CA SER A 42 17.22 4.21 3.91
C SER A 42 16.87 5.52 3.21
N THR A 43 15.63 5.69 2.76
CA THR A 43 15.20 6.89 2.02
C THR A 43 14.76 8.05 2.89
N SER A 44 14.30 7.79 4.12
CA SER A 44 13.93 8.82 5.09
C SER A 44 15.14 9.45 5.79
N GLY A 45 16.35 8.92 5.56
CA GLY A 45 17.55 9.36 6.26
C GLY A 45 17.53 8.98 7.75
N LEU A 46 17.00 7.80 8.07
CA LEU A 46 16.82 7.28 9.43
C LEU A 46 15.88 8.14 10.30
N ALA A 47 14.84 8.71 9.68
CA ALA A 47 13.77 9.37 10.42
C ALA A 47 13.10 8.37 11.39
N GLU A 48 12.53 8.89 12.49
CA GLU A 48 11.77 8.07 13.42
C GLU A 48 10.66 7.33 12.66
N THR A 49 10.69 6.00 12.73
CA THR A 49 9.81 5.12 11.97
C THR A 49 9.06 4.19 12.90
N TRP A 50 7.73 4.18 12.82
CA TRP A 50 6.91 3.17 13.50
C TRP A 50 6.38 2.16 12.48
N VAL A 51 6.21 0.92 12.92
CA VAL A 51 5.72 -0.18 12.08
C VAL A 51 4.35 -0.62 12.58
N TYR A 52 3.35 -0.63 11.69
CA TYR A 52 2.03 -1.23 11.96
C TYR A 52 1.96 -2.62 11.35
N SER A 53 1.80 -3.62 12.22
CA SER A 53 1.58 -5.01 11.85
C SER A 53 0.22 -5.47 12.39
N LEU A 54 -0.63 -5.98 11.51
CA LEU A 54 -1.98 -6.46 11.79
C LEU A 54 -2.05 -7.94 11.45
N ALA A 55 -2.19 -8.81 12.44
CA ALA A 55 -2.15 -10.27 12.30
C ALA A 55 -3.42 -10.91 11.71
N ASN A 56 -4.50 -10.16 11.50
CA ASN A 56 -5.75 -10.75 11.01
C ASN A 56 -5.70 -10.91 9.48
N LYS A 57 -6.59 -11.75 8.96
CA LYS A 57 -6.80 -11.92 7.51
C LYS A 57 -8.12 -11.28 7.05
N ASP A 58 -8.55 -10.24 7.75
CA ASP A 58 -9.75 -9.48 7.42
C ASP A 58 -9.33 -8.18 6.76
N PHE A 59 -9.18 -8.23 5.44
CA PHE A 59 -8.68 -7.11 4.64
C PHE A 59 -9.35 -5.76 4.99
N CYS A 60 -10.66 -5.76 5.22
CA CYS A 60 -11.41 -4.55 5.49
C CYS A 60 -11.38 -4.18 6.96
N GLY A 61 -11.52 -5.16 7.85
CA GLY A 61 -11.37 -4.95 9.28
C GLY A 61 -10.00 -4.36 9.64
N ASP A 62 -8.94 -4.86 9.00
CA ASP A 62 -7.56 -4.41 9.22
C ASP A 62 -7.35 -2.97 8.76
N LEU A 63 -7.87 -2.59 7.58
CA LEU A 63 -7.83 -1.20 7.12
C LEU A 63 -8.62 -0.25 8.03
N MET A 64 -9.76 -0.69 8.55
CA MET A 64 -10.55 0.13 9.49
C MET A 64 -9.86 0.28 10.84
N HIS A 65 -9.24 -0.79 11.34
CA HIS A 65 -8.47 -0.76 12.59
C HIS A 65 -7.25 0.15 12.46
N TRP A 66 -6.48 0.02 11.37
CA TRP A 66 -5.37 0.91 11.06
C TRP A 66 -5.81 2.38 11.05
N ALA A 67 -6.92 2.70 10.38
CA ALA A 67 -7.41 4.07 10.32
C ALA A 67 -7.78 4.60 11.71
N GLN A 68 -8.41 3.77 12.54
CA GLN A 68 -8.76 4.13 13.91
C GLN A 68 -7.51 4.38 14.76
N ASP A 69 -6.49 3.51 14.68
CA ASP A 69 -5.24 3.65 15.43
C ASP A 69 -4.54 4.98 15.10
N VAL A 70 -4.55 5.40 13.83
CA VAL A 70 -3.99 6.70 13.42
C VAL A 70 -4.75 7.86 14.07
N PHE A 71 -6.08 7.77 14.17
CA PHE A 71 -6.88 8.82 14.81
C PHE A 71 -6.76 8.84 16.33
N ASP A 72 -6.54 7.69 16.97
CA ASP A 72 -6.35 7.61 18.42
C ASP A 72 -5.04 8.28 18.88
N LEU A 73 -4.11 8.54 17.96
CA LEU A 73 -2.89 9.32 18.21
C LEU A 73 -3.13 10.84 18.18
N GLU A 74 -4.21 11.32 17.56
CA GLU A 74 -4.49 12.76 17.40
C GLU A 74 -4.45 13.54 18.73
N PRO A 75 -5.06 13.06 19.84
CA PRO A 75 -5.07 13.78 21.12
C PRO A 75 -3.67 14.01 21.70
N SER A 76 -2.69 13.17 21.34
CA SER A 76 -1.31 13.31 21.81
C SER A 76 -0.53 14.38 21.03
N GLY A 77 -1.00 14.75 19.82
CA GLY A 77 -0.25 15.58 18.86
C GLY A 77 1.02 14.90 18.32
N VAL A 78 1.24 13.62 18.61
CA VAL A 78 2.37 12.82 18.16
C VAL A 78 1.86 11.73 17.23
N PHE A 79 1.80 12.04 15.95
CA PHE A 79 1.40 11.14 14.87
C PHE A 79 2.37 11.24 13.68
N PRO A 80 2.42 10.24 12.78
CA PRO A 80 3.24 10.29 11.58
C PRO A 80 2.80 11.37 10.60
N HIS A 81 3.75 11.98 9.91
CA HIS A 81 3.46 12.92 8.81
C HIS A 81 3.39 12.21 7.45
N VAL A 82 4.00 11.03 7.35
CA VAL A 82 4.00 10.19 6.15
C VAL A 82 3.66 8.78 6.57
N ILE A 83 2.65 8.18 5.92
CA ILE A 83 2.30 6.77 6.06
C ILE A 83 2.56 6.09 4.72
N SER A 84 3.39 5.05 4.72
CA SER A 84 3.62 4.17 3.58
C SER A 84 2.90 2.84 3.81
N MET A 85 2.07 2.41 2.87
CA MET A 85 1.24 1.20 2.97
C MET A 85 1.45 0.27 1.78
N SER A 86 1.88 -0.96 2.06
CA SER A 86 2.08 -2.06 1.12
C SER A 86 0.99 -3.13 1.30
N TYR A 87 -0.28 -2.69 1.34
CA TYR A 87 -1.43 -3.56 1.55
C TYR A 87 -2.58 -3.16 0.62
N GLY A 88 -3.08 -4.10 -0.16
CA GLY A 88 -4.15 -3.85 -1.12
C GLY A 88 -4.57 -5.11 -1.86
N VAL A 89 -5.77 -5.08 -2.44
CA VAL A 89 -6.30 -6.18 -3.25
C VAL A 89 -7.05 -5.65 -4.47
N GLN A 90 -6.99 -6.41 -5.56
CA GLN A 90 -7.80 -6.19 -6.75
C GLN A 90 -9.05 -7.09 -6.68
N LYS A 91 -10.15 -6.56 -6.11
CA LYS A 91 -11.49 -7.18 -6.05
C LYS A 91 -11.53 -8.70 -5.82
N ALA A 92 -10.85 -9.15 -4.76
CA ALA A 92 -10.82 -10.55 -4.31
C ALA A 92 -12.15 -11.01 -3.66
N PRO A 93 -12.42 -12.32 -3.54
CA PRO A 93 -13.41 -12.80 -2.58
C PRO A 93 -12.98 -12.33 -1.18
N ASN A 94 -13.84 -11.60 -0.47
CA ASN A 94 -13.58 -10.83 0.79
C ASN A 94 -13.17 -9.36 0.60
N PHE A 95 -13.56 -8.74 -0.51
CA PHE A 95 -13.47 -7.28 -0.69
C PHE A 95 -14.41 -6.50 0.25
N CYS A 96 -14.11 -5.21 0.45
CA CYS A 96 -14.91 -4.34 1.32
C CYS A 96 -16.29 -4.05 0.75
N LEU A 97 -17.27 -3.91 1.64
CA LEU A 97 -18.61 -3.48 1.25
C LEU A 97 -18.59 -1.99 0.89
N GLY A 98 -19.51 -1.56 0.03
CA GLY A 98 -19.57 -0.17 -0.47
C GLY A 98 -19.52 0.91 0.64
N PRO A 99 -20.23 0.77 1.78
CA PRO A 99 -20.12 1.72 2.89
C PRO A 99 -18.72 1.81 3.49
N ASP A 100 -18.00 0.69 3.57
CA ASP A 100 -16.64 0.63 4.11
C ASP A 100 -15.63 1.25 3.14
N VAL A 101 -15.80 1.04 1.84
CA VAL A 101 -15.01 1.71 0.79
C VAL A 101 -15.13 3.22 0.87
N GLN A 102 -16.36 3.73 1.08
CA GLN A 102 -16.59 5.17 1.26
C GLN A 102 -16.04 5.69 2.59
N ARG A 103 -16.22 4.92 3.67
CA ARG A 103 -15.73 5.26 4.99
C ARG A 103 -14.21 5.38 5.00
N LEU A 104 -13.49 4.41 4.45
CA LEU A 104 -12.03 4.44 4.41
C LEU A 104 -11.52 5.63 3.57
N ALA A 105 -12.19 5.95 2.46
CA ALA A 105 -11.85 7.15 1.69
C ALA A 105 -12.03 8.44 2.49
N GLN A 106 -13.09 8.55 3.29
CA GLN A 106 -13.28 9.69 4.20
C GLN A 106 -12.23 9.73 5.30
N ASP A 107 -11.78 8.57 5.79
CA ASP A 107 -10.75 8.51 6.82
C ASP A 107 -9.39 8.95 6.26
N VAL A 108 -9.00 8.48 5.07
CA VAL A 108 -7.80 8.99 4.37
C VAL A 108 -7.92 10.50 4.09
N GLN A 109 -9.12 10.99 3.74
CA GLN A 109 -9.36 12.42 3.59
C GLN A 109 -9.11 13.19 4.89
N LYS A 110 -9.60 12.70 6.03
CA LYS A 110 -9.37 13.30 7.36
C LYS A 110 -7.88 13.31 7.71
N MET A 111 -7.16 12.22 7.44
CA MET A 111 -5.70 12.17 7.62
C MET A 111 -5.01 13.27 6.79
N GLY A 112 -5.45 13.49 5.56
CA GLY A 112 -4.97 14.62 4.75
C GLY A 112 -5.21 15.98 5.40
N THR A 113 -6.36 16.20 6.06
CA THR A 113 -6.62 17.45 6.81
C THR A 113 -5.77 17.60 8.07
N MET A 114 -5.27 16.49 8.62
CA MET A 114 -4.31 16.48 9.73
C MET A 114 -2.87 16.74 9.25
N GLY A 115 -2.64 16.89 7.94
CA GLY A 115 -1.31 17.07 7.37
C GLY A 115 -0.53 15.77 7.15
N ILE A 116 -1.22 14.62 7.13
CA ILE A 116 -0.62 13.31 6.89
C ILE A 116 -0.64 12.99 5.39
N SER A 117 0.51 12.60 4.84
CA SER A 117 0.62 12.08 3.48
C SER A 117 0.48 10.55 3.50
N VAL A 118 -0.56 10.03 2.88
CA VAL A 118 -0.79 8.58 2.76
C VAL A 118 -0.34 8.10 1.38
N ILE A 119 0.64 7.21 1.35
CA ILE A 119 1.25 6.63 0.16
C ILE A 119 0.93 5.14 0.14
N ILE A 120 0.34 4.65 -0.95
CA ILE A 120 -0.15 3.27 -1.05
C ILE A 120 0.42 2.63 -2.32
N SER A 121 0.91 1.40 -2.24
CA SER A 121 1.34 0.66 -3.43
C SER A 121 0.17 0.41 -4.38
N SER A 122 0.40 0.54 -5.70
CA SER A 122 -0.65 0.37 -6.71
C SER A 122 -1.08 -1.09 -6.92
N GLY A 123 -0.33 -2.05 -6.35
CA GLY A 123 -0.47 -3.49 -6.55
C GLY A 123 0.47 -4.05 -7.62
N ASP A 124 0.55 -5.39 -7.69
CA ASP A 124 1.54 -6.12 -8.48
C ASP A 124 0.93 -6.97 -9.62
N ASP A 125 -0.39 -6.89 -9.78
CA ASP A 125 -1.18 -7.68 -10.73
C ASP A 125 -1.57 -6.88 -11.99
N GLY A 126 -0.82 -5.82 -12.29
CA GLY A 126 -1.04 -4.98 -13.46
C GLY A 126 -2.39 -4.29 -13.44
N SER A 127 -3.06 -4.24 -14.59
CA SER A 127 -4.38 -3.60 -14.70
C SER A 127 -5.55 -4.44 -14.20
N GLY A 128 -5.27 -5.59 -13.59
CA GLY A 128 -6.28 -6.53 -13.09
C GLY A 128 -5.76 -7.96 -13.14
N GLU A 129 -5.84 -8.68 -12.02
CA GLU A 129 -5.47 -10.09 -11.95
C GLU A 129 -6.46 -10.96 -12.73
N PHE A 130 -5.94 -11.94 -13.48
CA PHE A 130 -6.71 -13.10 -13.93
C PHE A 130 -6.62 -14.13 -12.81
N PHE A 131 -7.67 -14.31 -12.00
CA PHE A 131 -7.66 -15.43 -11.05
C PHE A 131 -7.50 -16.74 -11.83
N SER A 132 -6.36 -17.40 -11.66
CA SER A 132 -5.97 -18.65 -12.33
C SER A 132 -6.82 -19.86 -11.93
N ASP A 133 -7.71 -19.69 -10.96
CA ASP A 133 -8.48 -20.78 -10.33
C ASP A 133 -9.73 -21.16 -11.15
N GLY A 134 -9.81 -20.70 -12.41
CA GLY A 134 -10.81 -21.10 -13.40
C GLY A 134 -12.24 -20.63 -13.14
N ASN A 135 -12.51 -19.96 -12.01
CA ASN A 135 -13.87 -19.61 -11.57
C ASN A 135 -14.17 -18.10 -11.48
N TYR A 136 -13.17 -17.22 -11.59
CA TYR A 136 -13.37 -15.76 -11.58
C TYR A 136 -12.69 -15.13 -12.78
N TYR A 137 -13.40 -15.10 -13.91
CA TYR A 137 -12.97 -14.32 -15.06
C TYR A 137 -13.33 -12.85 -14.81
N ASN A 138 -12.35 -11.96 -14.87
CA ASN A 138 -12.61 -10.51 -14.89
C ASN A 138 -13.25 -10.06 -16.22
N TYR A 139 -13.61 -10.96 -17.15
CA TYR A 139 -14.30 -10.70 -18.43
C TYR A 139 -13.71 -9.52 -19.26
N GLY A 140 -12.40 -9.27 -19.15
CA GLY A 140 -11.73 -8.14 -19.81
C GLY A 140 -11.96 -6.78 -19.14
N LEU A 141 -12.56 -6.75 -17.95
CA LEU A 141 -12.64 -5.58 -17.09
C LEU A 141 -11.30 -5.35 -16.39
N LEU A 142 -10.93 -4.09 -16.23
CA LEU A 142 -9.78 -3.69 -15.42
C LEU A 142 -10.16 -3.78 -13.95
N ALA A 143 -9.23 -4.15 -13.07
CA ALA A 143 -9.47 -4.23 -11.63
C ALA A 143 -8.40 -3.40 -10.90
N PRO A 144 -8.65 -2.09 -10.66
CA PRO A 144 -7.72 -1.28 -9.89
C PRO A 144 -7.62 -1.79 -8.45
N SER A 145 -6.43 -1.68 -7.85
CA SER A 145 -6.21 -2.06 -6.45
C SER A 145 -6.90 -1.06 -5.50
N PHE A 146 -7.50 -1.58 -4.43
CA PHE A 146 -7.95 -0.80 -3.27
C PHE A 146 -7.07 -1.19 -2.07
N PRO A 147 -6.68 -0.25 -1.19
CA PRO A 147 -7.09 1.16 -1.08
C PRO A 147 -6.37 2.15 -2.00
N ALA A 148 -5.46 1.70 -2.87
CA ALA A 148 -4.71 2.58 -3.79
C ALA A 148 -5.59 3.41 -4.74
N SER A 149 -6.83 2.99 -4.98
CA SER A 149 -7.82 3.73 -5.78
C SER A 149 -8.48 4.90 -5.05
N ILE A 150 -8.25 5.09 -3.75
CA ILE A 150 -8.79 6.21 -2.97
C ILE A 150 -8.22 7.54 -3.51
N PRO A 151 -9.05 8.54 -3.83
CA PRO A 151 -8.60 9.77 -4.50
C PRO A 151 -7.75 10.71 -3.62
N TYR A 152 -7.68 10.45 -2.32
CA TYR A 152 -6.98 11.26 -1.32
C TYR A 152 -5.62 10.68 -0.91
N CYS A 153 -5.21 9.55 -1.49
CA CYS A 153 -3.88 8.97 -1.28
C CYS A 153 -2.98 9.20 -2.51
N THR A 154 -1.68 8.95 -2.35
CA THR A 154 -0.74 8.85 -3.47
C THR A 154 -0.52 7.38 -3.79
N ALA A 155 -1.07 6.90 -4.91
CA ALA A 155 -0.79 5.57 -5.42
C ALA A 155 0.58 5.52 -6.11
N VAL A 156 1.43 4.56 -5.73
CA VAL A 156 2.79 4.40 -6.27
C VAL A 156 2.94 3.08 -6.99
N GLY A 157 3.31 3.14 -8.27
CA GLY A 157 3.62 1.97 -9.10
C GLY A 157 5.11 1.66 -9.19
N ALA A 158 5.43 0.64 -9.99
CA ALA A 158 6.78 0.11 -10.12
C ALA A 158 7.37 0.37 -11.51
N THR A 159 8.67 0.66 -11.53
CA THR A 159 9.47 0.81 -12.75
C THR A 159 10.75 -0.01 -12.64
N THR A 160 11.42 -0.21 -13.77
CA THR A 160 12.75 -0.82 -13.83
C THR A 160 13.64 -0.04 -14.79
N PHE A 161 14.95 -0.10 -14.60
CA PHE A 161 15.89 0.53 -15.54
C PHE A 161 15.95 -0.29 -16.84
N VAL A 162 16.03 0.41 -17.97
CA VAL A 162 16.15 -0.21 -19.29
C VAL A 162 17.43 -1.04 -19.38
N ALA A 163 18.52 -0.55 -18.78
CA ALA A 163 19.78 -1.27 -18.64
C ALA A 163 20.52 -0.87 -17.35
N GLY A 164 21.21 -1.82 -16.73
CA GLY A 164 21.99 -1.59 -15.51
C GLY A 164 21.13 -1.15 -14.32
N ASN A 165 21.71 -0.32 -13.45
CA ASN A 165 21.10 0.12 -12.19
C ASN A 165 20.79 1.63 -12.14
N SER A 166 20.86 2.32 -13.29
CA SER A 166 20.63 3.76 -13.40
C SER A 166 20.34 4.16 -14.83
N GLY A 167 19.58 5.25 -15.03
CA GLY A 167 19.33 5.83 -16.34
C GLY A 167 17.84 5.82 -16.70
N GLU A 168 17.54 5.55 -17.97
CA GLU A 168 16.17 5.47 -18.49
C GLU A 168 15.38 4.36 -17.78
N GLN A 169 14.12 4.65 -17.45
CA GLN A 169 13.21 3.73 -16.78
C GLN A 169 12.08 3.31 -17.73
N MET A 170 11.59 2.11 -17.52
CA MET A 170 10.43 1.52 -18.19
C MET A 170 9.50 0.86 -17.17
N ALA A 171 8.32 0.44 -17.61
CA ALA A 171 7.40 -0.35 -16.78
C ALA A 171 8.08 -1.61 -16.23
N ALA A 172 7.75 -1.97 -14.99
CA ALA A 172 8.24 -3.20 -14.37
C ALA A 172 7.98 -4.43 -15.27
N ARG A 173 8.94 -5.36 -15.29
CA ARG A 173 8.88 -6.58 -16.11
C ARG A 173 8.68 -7.87 -15.31
N GLN A 174 9.04 -7.86 -14.02
CA GLN A 174 8.94 -9.03 -13.16
C GLN A 174 7.48 -9.30 -12.75
N PHE A 175 6.68 -8.25 -12.67
CA PHE A 175 5.26 -8.25 -12.35
C PHE A 175 4.60 -7.05 -13.05
N GLY A 176 3.27 -7.05 -13.11
CA GLY A 176 2.53 -5.91 -13.68
C GLY A 176 2.43 -4.80 -12.64
N SER A 177 3.02 -3.63 -12.89
CA SER A 177 2.73 -2.48 -12.03
C SER A 177 1.23 -2.18 -12.06
N GLY A 178 0.62 -2.13 -10.88
CA GLY A 178 -0.78 -1.83 -10.72
C GLY A 178 -1.20 -0.51 -11.37
N GLY A 179 -2.38 -0.49 -11.97
CA GLY A 179 -2.89 0.74 -12.59
C GLY A 179 -4.28 0.56 -13.21
N GLY A 180 -5.05 1.64 -13.25
CA GLY A 180 -6.40 1.60 -13.80
C GLY A 180 -7.24 2.79 -13.35
N PHE A 181 -8.56 2.65 -13.52
CA PHE A 181 -9.54 3.66 -13.13
C PHE A 181 -10.53 3.05 -12.15
N SER A 182 -10.76 3.73 -11.02
CA SER A 182 -11.74 3.31 -10.03
C SER A 182 -13.15 3.29 -10.61
N TYR A 183 -13.94 2.30 -10.21
CA TYR A 183 -15.39 2.27 -10.46
C TYR A 183 -16.17 3.03 -9.38
N ASP A 184 -15.57 3.26 -8.21
CA ASP A 184 -16.24 3.81 -7.02
C ASP A 184 -16.08 5.33 -6.90
N TYR A 185 -15.03 5.89 -7.48
CA TYR A 185 -14.70 7.31 -7.34
C TYR A 185 -14.71 8.02 -8.69
N ALA A 186 -15.39 9.17 -8.74
CA ALA A 186 -15.31 10.08 -9.88
C ALA A 186 -13.92 10.72 -9.96
N ILE A 187 -13.52 11.10 -11.18
CA ILE A 187 -12.29 11.86 -11.40
C ILE A 187 -12.35 13.16 -10.58
N PRO A 188 -11.38 13.43 -9.69
CA PRO A 188 -11.34 14.67 -8.94
C PRO A 188 -11.29 15.88 -9.87
N SER A 189 -12.04 16.93 -9.57
CA SER A 189 -12.18 18.13 -10.40
C SER A 189 -10.95 19.04 -10.43
N SER A 190 -9.89 18.70 -9.70
CA SER A 190 -8.63 19.45 -9.68
C SER A 190 -7.70 18.97 -10.80
N PRO A 191 -7.24 19.84 -11.72
CA PRO A 191 -6.34 19.45 -12.81
C PRO A 191 -4.99 18.89 -12.33
N THR A 192 -4.64 19.11 -11.06
CA THR A 192 -3.39 18.65 -10.44
C THR A 192 -3.44 17.17 -10.02
N THR A 193 -4.61 16.60 -9.73
CA THR A 193 -4.72 15.23 -9.18
C THR A 193 -4.42 14.15 -10.22
N LEU A 194 -4.73 14.39 -11.50
CA LEU A 194 -4.37 13.47 -12.60
C LEU A 194 -2.85 13.32 -12.79
N THR A 195 -2.05 14.28 -12.33
CA THR A 195 -0.59 14.26 -12.50
C THR A 195 0.10 13.44 -11.40
N TYR A 196 -0.45 13.39 -10.19
CA TYR A 196 0.16 12.68 -9.05
C TYR A 196 0.03 11.16 -9.14
N CYS A 197 -0.96 10.62 -9.86
CA CYS A 197 -1.06 9.17 -10.10
C CYS A 197 -0.06 8.65 -11.15
N LEU A 198 0.66 9.51 -11.87
CA LEU A 198 1.46 9.08 -13.02
C LEU A 198 2.97 9.27 -12.88
N PHE A 199 3.46 10.18 -12.04
CA PHE A 199 4.91 10.30 -11.86
C PHE A 199 5.24 10.91 -10.50
N ASN A 200 5.69 10.08 -9.57
CA ASN A 200 6.70 10.50 -8.61
C ASN A 200 7.67 9.34 -8.35
N LYS A 201 8.95 9.64 -8.55
CA LYS A 201 10.06 8.71 -8.33
C LYS A 201 10.02 8.23 -6.88
N VAL A 202 9.65 6.97 -6.69
CA VAL A 202 10.22 6.16 -5.61
C VAL A 202 10.51 4.78 -6.18
N LEU A 203 11.77 4.37 -6.07
CA LEU A 203 12.26 3.08 -6.52
C LEU A 203 11.88 2.04 -5.46
N TRP A 204 10.63 1.60 -5.42
CA TRP A 204 10.25 0.44 -4.61
C TRP A 204 9.96 -0.74 -5.51
N ARG A 205 10.84 -1.75 -5.40
CA ARG A 205 10.64 -3.08 -5.96
C ARG A 205 9.53 -3.76 -5.14
N ALA A 206 8.28 -3.49 -5.47
CA ALA A 206 7.15 -4.25 -4.94
C ALA A 206 7.22 -5.70 -5.46
N SER A 207 6.79 -6.68 -4.67
CA SER A 207 6.67 -8.11 -5.01
C SER A 207 7.94 -8.85 -5.46
N LEU A 208 8.44 -9.69 -4.57
CA LEU A 208 9.02 -10.98 -4.93
C LEU A 208 7.95 -12.06 -4.72
N ARG A 209 7.07 -12.26 -5.72
CA ARG A 209 6.50 -13.59 -5.95
C ARG A 209 7.51 -14.45 -6.71
#